data_AF-G5SX31-F1
#
_entry.id   AF-G5SX31-F1
#
_cell.length_a   1.000
_cell.length_b   1.000
_cell.length_c   1.000
_cell.angle_alpha   90.00
_cell.angle_beta   90.00
_cell.angle_gamma   90.00
#
_symmetry.space_group_name_H-M   'P 1'
#
loop_
_entity.id
_entity.type
_entity.pdbx_description
1 polymer ?
#
loop_
_entity_poly.entity_id
_entity_poly.type
_entity_poly.pdbx_seq_one_letter_code
_entity_poly.pdbx_strand_id
1 'polypeptide(L)'
;MKKIITLVLLVATYIVSAQQMPNIKCASARNAQQPLWVVNDVVLTDEKVSSIVQKSLKSDDIESINVLKGASAVAIYGNKAQRGAIVVTLKKSNDTSSNDKTVGSLSVTGVPSNTDLLVIVDGKEMYATEATN
;
A
#
# COMPACT_ATOMS: atom_id res chain seq x y z
N MET A 1 50.42 -56.87 10.41
CA MET A 1 50.67 -55.54 9.80
C MET A 1 49.61 -55.13 8.78
N LYS A 2 49.26 -55.93 7.76
CA LYS A 2 48.23 -55.56 6.75
C LYS A 2 46.84 -55.24 7.33
N LYS A 3 46.36 -56.01 8.32
CA LYS A 3 45.00 -55.91 8.88
C LYS A 3 44.70 -54.58 9.60
N ILE A 4 45.72 -53.99 10.21
CA ILE A 4 45.62 -52.73 10.97
C ILE A 4 45.51 -51.54 10.01
N ILE A 5 46.26 -51.55 8.92
CA ILE A 5 46.22 -50.51 7.88
C ILE A 5 44.85 -50.46 7.20
N THR A 6 44.24 -51.62 6.91
CA THR A 6 42.90 -51.71 6.32
C THR A 6 41.82 -51.15 7.25
N LEU A 7 41.92 -51.42 8.55
CA LEU A 7 40.94 -50.95 9.54
C LEU A 7 41.03 -49.42 9.74
N VAL A 8 42.24 -48.86 9.73
CA VAL A 8 42.45 -47.40 9.80
C VAL A 8 41.90 -46.70 8.56
N LEU A 9 42.10 -47.26 7.36
CA LEU A 9 41.54 -46.71 6.12
C LEU A 9 40.01 -46.74 6.11
N LEU A 10 39.39 -47.82 6.59
CA LEU A 10 37.94 -47.97 6.65
C LEU A 10 37.28 -46.97 7.60
N VAL A 11 37.91 -46.71 8.76
CA VAL A 11 37.43 -45.71 9.73
C VAL A 11 37.54 -44.30 9.16
N ALA A 12 38.64 -43.96 8.47
CA ALA A 12 38.85 -42.63 7.92
C ALA A 12 37.82 -42.24 6.84
N THR A 13 37.39 -43.20 6.00
CA THR A 13 36.38 -42.93 4.97
C THR A 13 34.97 -42.74 5.53
N TYR A 14 34.67 -43.29 6.71
CA TYR A 14 33.35 -43.22 7.30
C TYR A 14 33.03 -41.82 7.87
N ILE A 15 34.05 -41.09 8.34
CA ILE A 15 33.88 -39.76 8.96
C ILE A 15 33.58 -38.66 7.91
N VAL A 16 34.02 -38.84 6.67
CA VAL A 16 33.89 -37.84 5.58
C VAL A 16 32.46 -37.73 5.05
N SER A 17 31.64 -38.79 5.20
CA SER A 17 30.28 -38.81 4.66
C SER A 17 29.25 -38.09 5.55
N ALA A 18 29.65 -37.54 6.70
CA ALA A 18 28.75 -36.92 7.68
C ALA A 18 28.67 -35.38 7.61
N GLN A 19 29.31 -34.72 6.65
CA GLN A 19 29.31 -33.25 6.56
C GLN A 19 28.93 -32.75 5.17
N GLN A 20 27.64 -32.70 4.86
CA GLN A 20 27.10 -31.66 3.98
C GLN A 20 25.59 -31.51 4.20
N MET A 21 25.18 -30.80 5.25
CA MET A 21 23.81 -30.26 5.31
C MET A 21 23.72 -29.08 4.33
N PRO A 22 22.70 -29.01 3.47
CA PRO A 22 22.48 -27.84 2.63
C PRO A 22 22.20 -26.66 3.56
N ASN A 23 23.14 -25.73 3.60
CA ASN A 23 22.99 -24.42 4.21
C ASN A 23 21.81 -23.69 3.57
N ILE A 24 20.63 -23.78 4.20
CA ILE A 24 19.49 -22.93 3.90
C ILE A 24 19.89 -21.53 4.34
N LYS A 25 20.39 -20.75 3.38
CA LYS A 25 20.67 -19.33 3.58
C LYS A 25 19.33 -18.61 3.58
N CYS A 26 18.78 -18.36 4.76
CA CYS A 26 17.73 -17.35 4.92
C CYS A 26 18.38 -15.99 4.68
N ALA A 27 18.44 -15.54 3.43
CA ALA A 27 18.86 -14.18 3.12
C ALA A 27 17.86 -13.23 3.79
N SER A 28 18.32 -12.44 4.76
CA SER A 28 17.55 -11.30 5.22
C SER A 28 17.34 -10.39 4.01
N ALA A 29 16.10 -10.33 3.52
CA ALA A 29 15.70 -9.47 2.41
C ALA A 29 15.74 -8.00 2.88
N ARG A 30 16.92 -7.47 3.20
CA ARG A 30 17.14 -6.06 3.53
C ARG A 30 17.02 -5.15 2.30
N ASN A 31 17.03 -5.75 1.11
CA ASN A 31 16.70 -5.10 -0.15
C ASN A 31 15.37 -5.65 -0.70
N ALA A 32 14.40 -5.95 0.18
CA ALA A 32 13.03 -6.22 -0.22
C ALA A 32 12.44 -4.91 -0.77
N GLN A 33 12.71 -4.63 -2.03
CA GLN A 33 11.76 -5.08 -3.02
C GLN A 33 10.27 -4.67 -2.87
N GLN A 34 9.84 -3.76 -1.97
CA GLN A 34 8.42 -3.56 -1.60
C GLN A 34 7.50 -3.44 -2.83
N PRO A 35 6.43 -4.27 -2.89
CA PRO A 35 5.46 -4.22 -3.96
C PRO A 35 4.57 -2.98 -3.83
N LEU A 36 3.94 -2.59 -4.94
CA LEU A 36 2.95 -1.52 -4.95
C LEU A 36 1.69 -1.99 -4.21
N TRP A 37 1.20 -1.20 -3.26
CA TRP A 37 -0.08 -1.49 -2.59
C TRP A 37 -1.22 -0.76 -3.28
N VAL A 38 -2.33 -1.46 -3.49
CA VAL A 38 -3.56 -0.91 -4.04
C VAL A 38 -4.70 -1.32 -3.11
N VAL A 39 -5.50 -0.36 -2.66
CA VAL A 39 -6.64 -0.61 -1.78
C VAL A 39 -7.88 0.01 -2.41
N ASN A 40 -8.90 -0.79 -2.72
CA ASN A 40 -10.13 -0.33 -3.38
C ASN A 40 -9.84 0.54 -4.62
N ASP A 41 -8.99 0.03 -5.52
CA ASP A 41 -8.49 0.71 -6.73
C ASP A 41 -7.67 2.00 -6.50
N VAL A 42 -7.40 2.37 -5.25
CA VAL A 42 -6.51 3.49 -4.91
C VAL A 42 -5.07 3.00 -4.79
N VAL A 43 -4.19 3.53 -5.64
CA VAL A 43 -2.77 3.20 -5.65
C VAL A 43 -2.03 3.99 -4.56
N LEU A 44 -1.37 3.27 -3.65
CA LEU A 44 -0.59 3.85 -2.56
C LEU A 44 0.88 3.92 -2.97
N THR A 45 1.29 5.05 -3.52
CA THR A 45 2.69 5.28 -3.91
C THR A 45 3.56 5.85 -2.78
N ASP A 46 2.93 6.49 -1.80
CA ASP A 46 3.63 7.10 -0.68
C ASP A 46 3.84 6.07 0.44
N GLU A 47 5.09 5.94 0.89
CA GLU A 47 5.46 4.94 1.91
C GLU A 47 4.82 5.22 3.27
N LYS A 48 4.63 6.50 3.63
CA LYS A 48 3.98 6.88 4.90
C LYS A 48 2.50 6.55 4.85
N VAL A 49 1.84 6.89 3.75
CA VAL A 49 0.42 6.55 3.55
C VAL A 49 0.23 5.03 3.53
N SER A 50 1.08 4.29 2.81
CA SER A 50 1.02 2.82 2.78
C SER A 50 1.19 2.22 4.18
N SER A 51 2.10 2.74 4.99
CA SER A 51 2.30 2.28 6.37
C SER A 51 1.11 2.56 7.28
N ILE A 52 0.46 3.72 7.13
CA ILE A 52 -0.74 4.08 7.91
C ILE A 52 -1.90 3.15 7.53
N VAL A 53 -2.10 2.95 6.23
CA VAL A 53 -3.15 2.08 5.71
C VAL A 53 -2.92 0.65 6.17
N GLN A 54 -1.71 0.09 6.03
CA GLN A 54 -1.38 -1.26 6.50
C GLN A 54 -1.66 -1.47 7.99
N LYS A 55 -1.42 -0.45 8.84
CA LYS A 55 -1.71 -0.52 10.28
C LYS A 55 -3.20 -0.37 10.61
N SER A 56 -3.93 0.38 9.80
CA SER A 56 -5.36 0.63 9.99
C SER A 56 -6.24 -0.47 9.40
N LEU A 57 -5.72 -1.25 8.46
CA LEU A 57 -6.41 -2.38 7.86
C LEU A 57 -6.57 -3.51 8.88
N LYS A 58 -7.82 -3.85 9.21
CA LYS A 58 -8.16 -5.01 10.03
C LYS A 58 -8.46 -6.20 9.12
N SER A 59 -8.14 -7.41 9.58
CA SER A 59 -8.44 -8.63 8.84
C SER A 59 -9.94 -8.82 8.58
N ASP A 60 -10.80 -8.35 9.49
CA ASP A 60 -12.26 -8.47 9.36
C ASP A 60 -12.81 -7.64 8.19
N ASP A 61 -12.18 -6.51 7.87
CA ASP A 61 -12.62 -5.58 6.83
C ASP A 61 -12.12 -6.00 5.43
N ILE A 62 -11.22 -6.99 5.34
CA ILE A 62 -10.67 -7.43 4.05
C ILE A 62 -11.63 -8.43 3.39
N GLU A 63 -12.05 -8.14 2.16
CA GLU A 63 -12.84 -9.05 1.32
C GLU A 63 -11.92 -10.02 0.59
N SER A 64 -10.90 -9.49 -0.09
CA SER A 64 -9.96 -10.30 -0.84
C SER A 64 -8.60 -9.61 -0.98
N ILE A 65 -7.56 -10.44 -1.12
CA ILE A 65 -6.19 -10.01 -1.41
C ILE A 65 -5.77 -10.72 -2.69
N ASN A 66 -5.40 -9.96 -3.71
CA ASN A 66 -4.87 -10.47 -4.96
C ASN A 66 -3.44 -9.99 -5.15
N VAL A 67 -2.54 -10.90 -5.51
CA VAL A 67 -1.11 -10.60 -5.69
C VAL A 67 -0.75 -10.72 -7.17
N LEU A 68 -0.52 -9.59 -7.80
CA LEU A 68 -0.10 -9.49 -9.19
C LEU A 68 1.44 -9.53 -9.26
N LYS A 69 1.98 -10.41 -10.11
CA LYS A 69 3.42 -10.68 -10.21
C LYS A 69 3.96 -10.27 -11.57
N GLY A 70 5.05 -9.51 -11.58
CA GLY A 70 5.78 -9.15 -12.79
C GLY A 70 4.91 -8.44 -13.83
N ALA A 71 4.84 -9.00 -15.03
CA ALA A 71 4.20 -8.36 -16.19
C ALA A 71 2.71 -8.05 -16.00
N SER A 72 1.96 -8.87 -15.26
CA SER A 72 0.52 -8.64 -15.04
C SER A 72 0.24 -7.41 -14.17
N ALA A 73 1.13 -7.11 -13.22
CA ALA A 73 1.03 -5.93 -12.37
C ALA A 73 1.40 -4.66 -13.17
N VAL A 74 2.44 -4.73 -14.01
CA VAL A 74 2.89 -3.63 -14.86
C VAL A 74 1.85 -3.26 -15.92
N ALA A 75 1.12 -4.24 -16.47
CA ALA A 75 0.08 -3.99 -17.46
C ALA A 75 -1.05 -3.09 -16.93
N ILE A 76 -1.37 -3.18 -15.64
CA ILE A 76 -2.48 -2.44 -15.02
C ILE A 76 -1.99 -1.17 -14.33
N TYR A 77 -0.89 -1.26 -13.58
CA TYR A 77 -0.41 -0.18 -12.71
C TYR A 77 0.91 0.47 -13.18
N GLY A 78 1.43 0.06 -14.34
CA GLY A 78 2.60 0.64 -14.98
C GLY A 78 3.93 0.32 -14.30
N ASN A 79 4.97 1.11 -14.61
CA ASN A 79 6.34 0.89 -14.13
C ASN A 79 6.50 0.86 -12.61
N LYS A 80 5.55 1.45 -11.85
CA LYS A 80 5.55 1.44 -10.39
C LYS A 80 5.32 0.04 -9.82
N ALA A 81 4.65 -0.83 -10.58
CA ALA A 81 4.36 -2.21 -10.21
C ALA A 81 5.35 -3.23 -10.79
N GLN A 82 6.54 -2.79 -11.25
CA GLN A 82 7.61 -3.70 -11.70
C GLN A 82 8.01 -4.71 -10.63
N ARG A 83 7.89 -4.34 -9.36
CA ARG A 83 8.15 -5.19 -8.19
C ARG A 83 6.95 -6.06 -7.79
N GLY A 84 5.87 -6.02 -8.59
CA GLY A 84 4.56 -6.61 -8.28
C GLY A 84 3.61 -5.61 -7.62
N ALA A 85 2.34 -6.00 -7.51
CA ALA A 85 1.31 -5.26 -6.81
C ALA A 85 0.48 -6.17 -5.90
N ILE A 86 0.14 -5.69 -4.72
CA ILE A 86 -0.81 -6.31 -3.80
C ILE A 86 -2.08 -5.47 -3.88
N VAL A 87 -3.14 -6.07 -4.43
CA VAL A 87 -4.46 -5.47 -4.55
C VAL A 87 -5.32 -5.99 -3.42
N VAL A 88 -5.75 -5.10 -2.53
CA VAL A 88 -6.62 -5.41 -1.41
C VAL A 88 -8.00 -4.81 -1.71
N THR A 89 -9.01 -5.65 -1.65
CA THR A 89 -10.40 -5.22 -1.72
C THR A 89 -10.97 -5.29 -0.32
N LEU A 90 -11.51 -4.19 0.17
CA LEU A 90 -12.23 -4.13 1.43
C LEU A 90 -13.68 -4.55 1.25
N LYS A 91 -14.21 -5.26 2.26
CA LYS A 91 -15.63 -5.58 2.34
C LYS A 91 -16.41 -4.29 2.32
N LYS A 92 -17.46 -4.28 1.51
CA LYS A 92 -18.45 -3.21 1.57
C LYS A 92 -19.19 -3.34 2.89
N SER A 93 -18.86 -2.48 3.85
CA SER A 93 -19.72 -2.33 5.02
C SER A 93 -21.06 -1.79 4.52
N ASN A 94 -22.13 -2.53 4.82
CA ASN A 94 -23.49 -2.12 4.45
C ASN A 94 -24.00 -0.95 5.31
N ASP A 95 -23.12 -0.32 6.11
CA ASP A 95 -23.49 0.69 7.09
C ASP A 95 -23.54 2.12 6.54
N THR A 96 -23.34 2.32 5.24
CA THR A 96 -23.69 3.59 4.59
C THR A 96 -24.42 3.37 3.28
N SER A 97 -25.74 3.21 3.40
CA SER A 97 -26.65 3.85 2.46
C SER A 97 -26.39 5.36 2.47
N SER A 98 -25.37 5.81 1.77
CA SER A 98 -25.21 7.20 1.34
C SER A 98 -25.38 7.25 -0.16
N ASN A 99 -26.55 6.80 -0.62
CA ASN A 99 -27.16 7.37 -1.81
C ASN A 99 -27.66 8.76 -1.43
N ASP A 100 -26.75 9.72 -1.26
CA ASP A 100 -27.12 11.11 -1.29
C ASP A 100 -26.26 11.85 -2.30
N LYS A 101 -26.66 11.70 -3.57
CA LYS A 101 -26.34 12.63 -4.65
C LYS A 101 -27.20 13.89 -4.47
N THR A 102 -27.20 14.51 -3.28
CA THR A 102 -27.78 15.84 -3.12
C THR A 102 -26.68 16.86 -3.41
N VAL A 103 -26.58 17.22 -4.70
CA VAL A 103 -26.08 18.54 -5.11
C VAL A 103 -27.10 19.58 -4.65
N GLY A 104 -27.19 19.80 -3.34
CA GLY A 104 -28.18 20.67 -2.72
C GLY A 104 -27.52 21.67 -1.80
N SER A 105 -27.26 22.86 -2.36
CA SER A 105 -27.12 24.16 -1.69
C SER A 105 -26.25 24.22 -0.43
N LEU A 106 -25.05 24.81 -0.56
CA LEU A 106 -24.35 25.39 0.58
C LEU A 106 -25.15 26.59 1.11
N SER A 107 -25.83 26.45 2.26
CA SER A 107 -26.35 27.59 3.00
C SER A 107 -25.35 27.99 4.09
N VAL A 108 -24.74 29.17 3.95
CA VAL A 108 -23.93 29.79 5.01
C VAL A 108 -24.88 30.55 5.93
N THR A 109 -25.14 29.99 7.12
CA THR A 109 -25.80 30.71 8.22
C THR A 109 -24.73 31.25 9.15
N GLY A 110 -24.53 32.57 9.14
CA GLY A 110 -23.63 33.26 10.07
C GLY A 110 -22.67 34.20 9.36
N VAL A 111 -23.20 35.26 8.74
CA VAL A 111 -22.38 36.39 8.33
C VAL A 111 -22.65 37.53 9.32
N PRO A 112 -21.69 37.89 10.19
CA PRO A 112 -21.87 39.00 11.11
C PRO A 112 -22.03 40.30 10.31
N SER A 113 -23.04 41.07 10.67
CA SER A 113 -23.45 42.35 10.09
C SER A 113 -22.47 43.47 10.43
N ASN A 114 -21.22 43.35 10.00
CA ASN A 114 -20.29 44.47 9.97
C ASN A 114 -19.67 44.55 8.57
N THR A 115 -20.06 45.60 7.87
CA THR A 115 -19.97 45.81 6.44
C THR A 115 -18.55 46.19 6.03
N ASP A 116 -17.73 45.19 5.71
CA ASP A 116 -16.57 45.37 4.84
C ASP A 116 -16.21 44.06 4.12
N LEU A 117 -17.22 43.52 3.43
CA LEU A 117 -17.04 42.31 2.62
C LEU A 117 -16.50 42.73 1.24
N LEU A 118 -15.28 42.30 0.95
CA LEU A 118 -14.71 42.30 -0.39
C LEU A 118 -15.39 41.19 -1.20
N VAL A 119 -16.04 41.56 -2.30
CA VAL A 119 -16.68 40.64 -3.23
C VAL A 119 -15.95 40.72 -4.57
N ILE A 120 -15.64 39.56 -5.14
CA ILE A 120 -15.05 39.47 -6.47
C ILE A 120 -16.20 39.30 -7.47
N VAL A 121 -16.50 40.35 -8.23
CA VAL A 121 -17.44 40.29 -9.37
C VAL A 121 -16.60 40.36 -10.65
N ASP A 122 -16.68 39.35 -11.49
CA ASP A 122 -15.95 39.26 -12.77
C ASP A 122 -14.42 39.51 -12.68
N GLY A 123 -13.81 39.03 -11.59
CA GLY A 123 -12.35 39.11 -11.40
C GLY A 123 -11.84 40.46 -10.89
N LYS A 124 -12.72 41.38 -10.48
CA LYS A 124 -12.37 42.64 -9.85
C LYS A 124 -12.87 42.67 -8.40
N GLU A 125 -11.99 43.04 -7.47
CA GLU A 125 -12.33 43.23 -6.06
C GLU A 125 -13.18 44.49 -5.91
N MET A 126 -14.38 44.36 -5.33
CA MET A 126 -15.32 45.45 -5.09
C MET A 126 -15.88 45.35 -3.66
N TYR A 127 -16.10 46.50 -3.03
CA TYR A 127 -16.76 46.56 -1.72
C TYR A 127 -18.28 46.47 -1.89
N ALA A 128 -18.96 45.69 -1.03
CA ALA A 128 -20.39 45.39 -1.16
C ALA A 128 -21.33 46.62 -1.14
N THR A 129 -20.86 47.81 -0.71
CA THR A 129 -21.65 49.06 -0.70
C THR A 129 -21.86 49.68 -2.09
N GLU A 130 -21.06 49.34 -3.10
CA GLU A 130 -21.17 49.93 -4.45
C GLU A 130 -21.97 49.07 -5.45
N ALA A 131 -22.45 47.89 -5.06
CA ALA A 131 -23.18 46.97 -5.94
C ALA A 131 -24.71 47.20 -5.96
N THR A 132 -25.20 48.26 -5.30
CA THR A 132 -26.64 48.64 -5.32
C THR A 132 -26.81 49.99 -6.00
N ASN A 133 -26.73 50.00 -7.34
CA ASN A 133 -27.45 50.92 -8.21
C ASN A 133 -27.71 50.20 -9.54
#